data_AF-A0A1B1CK13-F1
#
_entry.id   AF-A0A1B1CK13-F1
#
_cell.length_a   1.000
_cell.length_b   1.000
_cell.length_c   1.000
_cell.angle_alpha   90.00
_cell.angle_beta   90.00
_cell.angle_gamma   90.00
#
_symmetry.space_group_name_H-M   'P 1'
#
loop_
_entity.id
_entity.type
_entity.pdbx_description
1 polymer ?
#
loop_
_entity_poly.entity_id
_entity_poly.type
_entity_poly.pdbx_seq_one_letter_code
_entity_poly.pdbx_strand_id
1 'polypeptide(L)'
;MMRVFYGSAKGNAHRYQCRGDDAHVGVGLCIGIGGVRVDRAVAMQILEAVSDRAVEAAIFASDQVERSRRDVIAAIERDLEGARYEALLASRRYELVDPAKRHVARELEARWNDALERVGVLERKIKDLSALSAARPVIDRGRLLQLAQDLPTVWNAPSTETRTKQRLIHILVQEIICDLDDATNEAVLLIHWTGGRHTEVRVARVKTGRYPAELAPSAVEALRKLGGHWPDRELAVSLNRMLCKTGDGESWTTVRVRDMRERLGIPEYDATKVDVPMISLMKAAEKLGICVGSAKSLVQRGILPATQILPGSPWMVPVEALSSEAVRIGVQGVIDRRPKFYEDYQYDKVVRLPGI
;
A
#
# COMPACT_ATOMS: atom_id res chain seq x y z
N MET A 1 0.27 -11.80 0.33
CA MET A 1 -0.65 -10.86 -0.34
C MET A 1 -1.48 -10.11 0.69
N MET A 2 -1.60 -8.79 0.56
CA MET A 2 -2.46 -7.96 1.42
C MET A 2 -3.91 -7.95 0.90
N ARG A 3 -4.87 -7.84 1.82
CA ARG A 3 -6.29 -7.65 1.55
C ARG A 3 -6.75 -6.30 2.08
N VAL A 4 -7.77 -5.74 1.45
CA VAL A 4 -8.44 -4.54 1.94
C VAL A 4 -9.59 -4.97 2.83
N PHE A 5 -9.58 -4.49 4.07
CA PHE A 5 -10.68 -4.67 5.01
C PHE A 5 -11.43 -3.35 5.17
N TYR A 6 -12.70 -3.34 4.76
CA TYR A 6 -13.62 -2.24 5.01
C TYR A 6 -14.33 -2.49 6.35
N GLY A 7 -14.21 -1.55 7.29
CA GLY A 7 -14.91 -1.66 8.56
C GLY A 7 -16.42 -1.54 8.36
N SER A 8 -17.19 -2.46 8.96
CA SER A 8 -18.66 -2.51 8.86
C SER A 8 -19.38 -1.42 9.68
N ALA A 9 -18.71 -0.79 10.64
CA ALA A 9 -19.29 0.24 11.49
C ALA A 9 -18.98 1.67 11.02
N LYS A 10 -19.96 2.58 11.21
CA LYS A 10 -19.82 4.02 10.95
C LYS A 10 -18.58 4.56 11.67
N GLY A 11 -17.66 5.16 10.93
CA GLY A 11 -16.42 5.80 11.40
C GLY A 11 -15.15 5.06 11.01
N ASN A 12 -15.22 3.77 10.71
CA ASN A 12 -14.03 2.97 10.44
C ASN A 12 -13.48 3.26 9.03
N ALA A 13 -12.21 3.67 8.96
CA ALA A 13 -11.46 3.72 7.71
C ALA A 13 -11.08 2.31 7.26
N HIS A 14 -10.88 2.13 5.95
CA HIS A 14 -10.38 0.87 5.41
C HIS A 14 -8.95 0.60 5.91
N ARG A 15 -8.56 -0.68 5.96
CA ARG A 15 -7.23 -1.12 6.40
C ARG A 15 -6.65 -2.11 5.41
N TYR A 16 -5.34 -2.04 5.21
CA TYR A 16 -4.59 -3.07 4.53
C TYR A 16 -4.13 -4.09 5.56
N GLN A 17 -4.48 -5.35 5.34
CA GLN A 17 -4.15 -6.45 6.23
C GLN A 17 -3.52 -7.58 5.44
N CYS A 18 -2.33 -8.00 5.87
CA CYS A 18 -1.69 -9.19 5.35
C CYS A 18 -2.55 -10.41 5.68
N ARG A 19 -2.84 -11.24 4.66
CA ARG A 19 -3.67 -12.46 4.83
C ARG A 19 -3.10 -13.41 5.90
N GLY A 20 -1.78 -13.40 6.08
CA GLY A 20 -1.09 -14.40 6.89
C GLY A 20 -1.10 -15.77 6.24
N ASP A 21 -0.52 -16.73 6.96
CA ASP A 21 -0.67 -18.15 6.70
C ASP A 21 -1.91 -18.65 7.47
N ASP A 22 -2.84 -19.32 6.78
CA ASP A 22 -4.14 -19.77 7.35
C ASP A 22 -3.97 -20.74 8.53
N ALA A 23 -2.76 -21.24 8.77
CA ALA A 23 -2.41 -22.14 9.88
C ALA A 23 -2.33 -21.47 11.26
N HIS A 24 -2.25 -20.13 11.36
CA HIS A 24 -2.01 -19.41 12.63
C HIS A 24 -3.29 -18.82 13.24
N VAL A 25 -4.28 -19.66 13.54
CA VAL A 25 -5.47 -19.25 14.28
C VAL A 25 -5.07 -18.78 15.69
N GLY A 26 -5.16 -17.48 15.97
CA GLY A 26 -4.96 -16.89 17.30
C GLY A 26 -3.66 -16.10 17.50
N VAL A 27 -2.75 -16.10 16.52
CA VAL A 27 -1.64 -15.14 16.42
C VAL A 27 -2.13 -14.00 15.53
N GLY A 28 -1.95 -12.74 15.96
CA GLY A 28 -2.45 -11.58 15.21
C GLY A 28 -1.97 -11.55 13.75
N LEU A 29 -2.66 -10.77 12.91
CA LEU A 29 -2.28 -10.55 11.51
C LEU A 29 -0.81 -10.10 11.41
N CYS A 30 -0.05 -10.71 10.49
CA CYS A 30 1.37 -10.40 10.20
C CYS A 30 1.64 -8.90 10.11
N ILE A 31 0.91 -8.22 9.22
CA ILE A 31 1.05 -6.79 8.96
C ILE A 31 -0.35 -6.19 8.84
N GLY A 32 -0.57 -5.05 9.50
CA GLY A 32 -1.82 -4.30 9.44
C GLY A 32 -1.59 -2.80 9.52
N ILE A 33 -2.07 -2.07 8.51
CA ILE A 33 -1.97 -0.61 8.45
C ILE A 33 -3.29 0.05 8.04
N GLY A 34 -3.56 1.26 8.57
CA GLY A 34 -4.70 2.06 8.14
C GLY A 34 -4.49 2.63 6.74
N GLY A 35 -5.46 2.42 5.85
CA GLY A 35 -5.26 2.69 4.43
C GLY A 35 -5.29 4.17 4.04
N VAL A 36 -6.02 5.03 4.76
CA VAL A 36 -6.13 6.47 4.40
C VAL A 36 -4.78 7.18 4.28
N ARG A 37 -3.85 6.95 5.21
CA ARG A 37 -2.51 7.58 5.16
C ARG A 37 -1.63 6.96 4.08
N VAL A 38 -1.75 5.65 3.86
CA VAL A 38 -1.04 4.91 2.82
C VAL A 38 -1.48 5.41 1.44
N ASP A 39 -2.78 5.43 1.19
CA ASP A 39 -3.40 5.91 -0.03
C ASP A 39 -2.93 7.31 -0.39
N ARG A 40 -2.96 8.23 0.58
CA ARG A 40 -2.49 9.61 0.39
C ARG A 40 -1.01 9.66 0.04
N ALA A 41 -0.17 8.87 0.73
CA ALA A 41 1.27 8.84 0.50
C ALA A 41 1.60 8.30 -0.90
N VAL A 42 0.96 7.20 -1.29
CA VAL A 42 1.12 6.58 -2.63
C VAL A 42 0.65 7.53 -3.73
N ALA A 43 -0.49 8.21 -3.53
CA ALA A 43 -1.01 9.14 -4.52
C ALA A 43 -0.12 10.36 -4.76
N MET A 44 0.50 10.89 -3.70
CA MET A 44 1.49 11.97 -3.85
C MET A 44 2.68 11.52 -4.70
N GLN A 45 3.16 10.29 -4.49
CA GLN A 45 4.24 9.74 -5.29
C GLN A 45 3.85 9.49 -6.74
N ILE A 46 2.60 9.08 -6.98
CA ILE A 46 2.09 8.92 -8.34
C ILE A 46 2.10 10.25 -9.08
N LEU A 47 1.64 11.33 -8.44
CA LEU A 47 1.71 12.66 -9.03
C LEU A 47 3.13 13.12 -9.28
N GLU A 48 4.04 12.86 -8.36
CA GLU A 48 5.46 13.19 -8.54
C GLU A 48 6.05 12.45 -9.74
N ALA A 49 5.71 11.17 -9.90
CA ALA A 49 6.17 10.32 -11.01
C ALA A 49 5.64 10.76 -12.39
N VAL A 50 4.52 11.49 -12.44
CA VAL A 50 3.94 12.04 -13.68
C VAL A 50 4.00 13.56 -13.75
N SER A 51 4.78 14.19 -12.87
CA SER A 51 4.98 15.63 -12.87
C SER A 51 5.62 16.12 -14.16
N ASP A 52 5.49 17.41 -14.46
CA ASP A 52 6.07 18.04 -15.65
C ASP A 52 7.55 17.70 -15.84
N ARG A 53 8.33 17.71 -14.75
CA ARG A 53 9.76 17.36 -14.78
C ARG A 53 9.99 15.90 -15.12
N ALA A 54 9.16 15.00 -14.62
CA ALA A 54 9.23 13.58 -14.96
C ALA A 54 8.86 13.34 -16.43
N VAL A 55 7.85 14.04 -16.94
CA VAL A 55 7.44 13.97 -18.36
C VAL A 55 8.52 14.55 -19.28
N GLU A 56 9.11 15.69 -18.93
CA GLU A 56 10.25 16.26 -19.68
C GLU A 56 11.42 15.29 -19.75
N ALA A 57 11.79 14.67 -18.63
CA ALA A 57 12.86 13.69 -18.57
C ALA A 57 12.54 12.44 -19.42
N ALA A 58 11.30 11.95 -19.39
CA ALA A 58 10.87 10.80 -20.18
C ALA A 58 10.92 11.10 -21.70
N ILE A 59 10.49 12.29 -22.12
CA ILE A 59 10.58 12.74 -23.51
C ILE A 59 12.04 12.83 -23.94
N PHE A 60 12.89 13.44 -23.12
CA PHE A 60 14.32 13.54 -23.41
C PHE A 60 14.99 12.16 -23.56
N ALA A 61 14.68 11.22 -22.66
CA ALA A 61 15.18 9.85 -22.76
C ALA A 61 14.66 9.14 -24.03
N SER A 62 13.40 9.35 -24.40
CA SER A 62 12.84 8.82 -25.66
C SER A 62 13.57 9.39 -26.88
N ASP A 63 13.84 10.69 -26.91
CA ASP A 63 14.58 11.34 -27.99
C ASP A 63 16.02 10.80 -28.09
N GLN A 64 16.68 10.51 -26.97
CA GLN A 64 18.01 9.88 -26.97
C GLN A 64 17.98 8.48 -27.57
N VAL A 65 16.98 7.66 -27.23
CA VAL A 65 16.81 6.33 -27.82
C VAL A 65 16.57 6.42 -29.33
N GLU A 66 15.77 7.39 -29.77
CA GLU A 66 15.52 7.62 -31.20
C GLU A 66 16.79 8.07 -31.93
N ARG A 67 17.59 8.96 -31.34
CA ARG A 67 18.89 9.36 -31.92
C ARG A 67 19.83 8.17 -32.04
N SER A 68 20.02 7.40 -30.96
CA SER A 68 20.87 6.21 -30.97
C SER A 68 20.44 5.18 -32.02
N ARG A 69 19.13 4.98 -32.20
CA ARG A 69 18.61 4.10 -33.25
C ARG A 69 18.90 4.62 -34.65
N ARG A 70 18.71 5.93 -34.89
CA ARG A 70 19.07 6.54 -36.18
C ARG A 70 20.56 6.38 -36.47
N ASP A 71 21.42 6.54 -35.46
CA ASP A 71 22.87 6.36 -35.62
C ASP A 71 23.21 4.91 -36.01
N VAL A 72 22.51 3.93 -35.42
CA VAL A 72 22.64 2.50 -35.79
C VAL A 72 22.20 2.25 -37.22
N ILE A 73 21.04 2.78 -37.64
CA ILE A 73 20.55 2.64 -39.02
C ILE A 73 21.53 3.29 -39.99
N ALA A 74 21.98 4.52 -39.71
CA ALA A 74 22.95 5.24 -40.55
C ALA A 74 24.32 4.54 -40.64
N ALA A 75 24.72 3.79 -39.61
CA ALA A 75 25.91 2.95 -39.68
C ALA A 75 25.72 1.75 -40.62
N ILE A 76 24.57 1.09 -40.55
CA ILE A 76 24.24 -0.06 -41.42
C ILE A 76 24.05 0.41 -42.88
N GLU A 77 23.50 1.61 -43.09
CA GLU A 77 23.39 2.22 -44.43
C GLU A 77 24.77 2.44 -45.07
N ARG A 78 25.76 2.92 -44.29
CA ARG A 78 27.15 3.03 -44.75
C ARG A 78 27.77 1.68 -45.08
N ASP A 79 27.51 0.66 -44.27
CA ASP A 79 27.95 -0.71 -44.56
C ASP A 79 27.30 -1.26 -45.84
N LEU A 80 26.03 -0.92 -46.09
CA LEU A 80 25.29 -1.30 -47.28
C LEU A 80 25.87 -0.64 -48.54
N GLU A 81 26.27 0.63 -48.47
CA GLU A 81 26.96 1.30 -49.57
C GLU A 81 28.26 0.56 -49.95
N GLY A 82 29.07 0.18 -48.96
CA GLY A 82 30.28 -0.62 -49.17
C GLY A 82 29.98 -1.98 -49.81
N ALA A 83 28.99 -2.71 -49.28
CA ALA A 83 28.59 -4.01 -49.81
C ALA A 83 28.05 -3.93 -51.25
N ARG A 84 27.30 -2.87 -51.58
CA ARG A 84 26.83 -2.62 -52.96
C ARG A 84 27.98 -2.35 -53.91
N TYR A 85 28.98 -1.59 -53.48
CA TYR A 85 30.18 -1.37 -54.27
C TYR A 85 30.98 -2.68 -54.49
N GLU A 86 31.14 -3.49 -53.45
CA GLU A 86 31.78 -4.82 -53.56
C GLU A 86 31.03 -5.74 -54.54
N ALA A 87 29.70 -5.80 -54.46
CA ALA A 87 28.87 -6.58 -55.37
C ALA A 87 29.00 -6.10 -56.83
N LEU A 88 29.02 -4.77 -57.05
CA LEU A 88 29.24 -4.18 -58.36
C LEU A 88 30.63 -4.53 -58.92
N LEU A 89 31.67 -4.47 -58.08
CA LEU A 89 33.02 -4.82 -58.49
C LEU A 89 33.16 -6.32 -58.80
N ALA A 90 32.52 -7.19 -58.01
CA ALA A 90 32.49 -8.64 -58.23
C ALA A 90 31.78 -9.00 -59.55
N SER A 91 30.64 -8.35 -59.83
CA SER A 91 29.92 -8.46 -61.11
C SER A 91 30.83 -8.11 -62.30
N ARG A 92 31.50 -6.95 -62.28
CA ARG A 92 32.44 -6.56 -63.35
C ARG A 92 33.59 -7.56 -63.53
N ARG A 93 34.13 -8.11 -62.44
CA ARG A 93 35.20 -9.11 -62.52
C ARG A 93 34.72 -10.41 -63.16
N TYR A 94 33.51 -10.85 -62.85
CA TYR A 94 32.90 -12.03 -63.45
C TYR A 94 32.66 -11.83 -64.95
N GLU A 95 32.11 -10.68 -65.36
CA GLU A 95 31.85 -10.35 -66.77
C GLU A 95 33.10 -10.29 -67.66
N LEU A 96 34.25 -9.93 -67.08
CA LEU A 96 35.53 -9.83 -67.80
C LEU A 96 36.25 -11.18 -67.96
N VAL A 97 35.80 -12.26 -67.29
CA VAL A 97 36.49 -13.54 -67.34
C VAL A 97 36.17 -14.29 -68.63
N ASP A 98 37.18 -14.95 -69.21
CA ASP A 98 36.99 -15.84 -70.36
C ASP A 98 36.15 -17.07 -69.94
N PRO A 99 35.00 -17.35 -70.60
CA PRO A 99 34.16 -18.51 -70.31
C PRO A 99 34.88 -19.87 -70.38
N ALA A 100 35.99 -19.96 -71.13
CA ALA A 100 36.81 -21.17 -71.19
C ALA A 100 37.49 -21.48 -69.84
N LYS A 101 37.73 -20.48 -68.98
CA LYS A 101 38.34 -20.62 -67.64
C LYS A 101 37.29 -20.98 -66.59
N ARG A 102 36.61 -22.11 -66.78
CA ARG A 102 35.42 -22.53 -66.00
C ARG A 102 35.59 -22.49 -64.48
N HIS A 103 36.75 -22.90 -63.96
CA HIS A 103 37.00 -22.87 -62.50
C HIS A 103 37.06 -21.44 -61.96
N VAL A 104 37.68 -20.52 -62.70
CA VAL A 104 37.79 -19.11 -62.30
C VAL A 104 36.43 -18.43 -62.40
N ALA A 105 35.66 -18.70 -63.47
CA ALA A 105 34.30 -18.20 -63.61
C ALA A 105 33.40 -18.63 -62.45
N ARG A 106 33.44 -19.91 -62.06
CA ARG A 106 32.66 -20.44 -60.94
C ARG A 106 33.02 -19.81 -59.59
N GLU A 107 34.30 -19.57 -59.35
CA GLU A 107 34.77 -18.89 -58.13
C GLU A 107 34.34 -17.42 -58.09
N LEU A 108 34.43 -16.71 -59.23
CA LEU A 108 33.98 -15.32 -59.32
C LEU A 108 32.46 -15.19 -59.18
N GLU A 109 31.70 -16.14 -59.73
CA GLU A 109 30.25 -16.24 -59.55
C GLU A 109 29.90 -16.46 -58.08
N ALA A 110 30.58 -17.39 -57.39
CA ALA A 110 30.37 -17.62 -55.96
C ALA A 110 30.63 -16.35 -55.14
N ARG A 111 31.73 -15.64 -55.38
CA ARG A 111 32.04 -14.37 -54.70
C ARG A 111 31.04 -13.27 -55.00
N TRP A 112 30.49 -13.22 -56.22
CA TRP A 112 29.45 -12.25 -56.56
C TRP A 112 28.14 -12.58 -55.84
N ASN A 113 27.75 -13.86 -55.79
CA ASN A 113 26.58 -14.33 -55.05
C ASN A 113 26.70 -14.02 -53.55
N ASP A 114 27.88 -14.28 -52.94
CA ASP A 114 28.14 -13.94 -51.54
C ASP A 114 28.00 -12.43 -51.27
N ALA A 115 28.52 -11.60 -52.18
CA ALA A 115 28.39 -10.14 -52.08
C ALA A 115 26.94 -9.66 -52.21
N LEU A 116 26.16 -10.26 -53.12
CA LEU A 116 24.72 -9.99 -53.25
C LEU A 116 23.92 -10.44 -52.03
N GLU A 117 24.24 -11.61 -51.46
CA GLU A 117 23.61 -12.08 -50.23
C GLU A 117 23.88 -11.11 -49.07
N ARG A 118 25.11 -10.62 -48.95
CA ARG A 118 25.49 -9.61 -47.94
C ARG A 118 24.68 -8.33 -48.09
N VAL A 119 24.49 -7.83 -49.30
CA VAL A 119 23.61 -6.68 -49.60
C VAL A 119 22.19 -6.97 -49.11
N GLY A 120 21.63 -8.13 -49.47
CA GLY A 120 20.28 -8.52 -49.05
C GLY A 120 20.10 -8.70 -47.54
N VAL A 121 21.16 -9.10 -46.81
CA VAL A 121 21.15 -9.15 -45.33
C VAL A 121 21.06 -7.74 -44.74
N LEU A 122 21.88 -6.80 -45.23
CA LEU A 122 21.92 -5.43 -44.74
C LEU A 122 20.62 -4.66 -45.05
N GLU A 123 20.07 -4.82 -46.26
CA GLU A 123 18.79 -4.22 -46.65
C GLU A 123 17.62 -4.70 -45.78
N ARG A 124 17.56 -6.02 -45.49
CA ARG A 124 16.56 -6.57 -44.56
C ARG A 124 16.73 -5.99 -43.17
N LYS A 125 17.97 -5.90 -42.66
CA LYS A 125 18.25 -5.33 -41.33
C LYS A 125 17.80 -3.87 -41.22
N ILE A 126 18.03 -3.05 -42.24
CA ILE A 126 17.55 -1.65 -42.28
C ILE A 126 16.02 -1.60 -42.29
N LYS A 127 15.38 -2.45 -43.11
CA LYS A 127 13.92 -2.54 -43.21
C LYS A 127 13.29 -2.92 -41.87
N ASP A 128 13.84 -3.92 -41.19
CA ASP A 128 13.34 -4.40 -39.91
C ASP A 128 13.47 -3.32 -38.81
N LEU A 129 14.63 -2.66 -38.75
CA LEU A 129 14.86 -1.57 -37.79
C LEU A 129 13.96 -0.36 -38.07
N SER A 130 13.77 0.00 -39.33
CA SER A 130 12.89 1.10 -39.74
C SER A 130 11.42 0.80 -39.43
N ALA A 131 10.97 -0.44 -39.65
CA ALA A 131 9.61 -0.86 -39.35
C ALA A 131 9.32 -0.79 -37.83
N LEU A 132 10.28 -1.21 -36.99
CA LEU A 132 10.17 -1.07 -35.53
C LEU A 132 10.08 0.40 -35.09
N SER A 133 10.75 1.31 -35.79
CA SER A 133 10.67 2.74 -35.53
C SER A 133 9.32 3.33 -35.93
N ALA A 134 8.79 2.94 -37.09
CA ALA A 134 7.53 3.44 -37.63
C ALA A 134 6.29 2.97 -36.84
N ALA A 135 6.37 1.81 -36.17
CA ALA A 135 5.29 1.29 -35.33
C ALA A 135 5.08 2.08 -34.02
N ARG A 136 5.99 2.99 -33.67
CA ARG A 136 5.93 3.76 -32.43
C ARG A 136 4.91 4.92 -32.56
N PRO A 137 4.05 5.14 -31.55
CA PRO A 137 3.09 6.23 -31.59
C PRO A 137 3.80 7.59 -31.60
N VAL A 138 3.26 8.52 -32.39
CA VAL A 138 3.68 9.93 -32.36
C VAL A 138 3.23 10.54 -31.04
N ILE A 139 4.18 11.07 -30.27
CA ILE A 139 3.93 11.67 -28.97
C ILE A 139 3.79 13.18 -29.13
N ASP A 140 2.60 13.72 -28.85
CA ASP A 140 2.41 15.16 -28.73
C ASP A 140 2.93 15.65 -27.37
N ARG A 141 4.10 16.28 -27.39
CA ARG A 141 4.77 16.84 -26.21
C ARG A 141 3.91 17.90 -25.52
N GLY A 142 3.29 18.81 -26.28
CA GLY A 142 2.49 19.89 -25.72
C GLY A 142 1.28 19.34 -24.99
N ARG A 143 0.61 18.35 -25.60
CA ARG A 143 -0.55 17.70 -24.99
C ARG A 143 -0.19 16.92 -23.74
N LEU A 144 0.93 16.19 -23.73
CA LEU A 144 1.37 15.45 -22.54
C LEU A 144 1.71 16.34 -21.36
N LEU A 145 2.42 17.46 -21.59
CA LEU A 145 2.74 18.41 -20.53
C LEU A 145 1.48 19.06 -19.96
N GLN A 146 0.53 19.43 -20.82
CA GLN A 146 -0.76 19.96 -20.35
C GLN A 146 -1.51 18.93 -19.49
N LEU A 147 -1.54 17.66 -19.90
CA LEU A 147 -2.17 16.60 -19.12
C LEU A 147 -1.50 16.38 -17.76
N ALA A 148 -0.17 16.50 -17.69
CA ALA A 148 0.57 16.42 -16.42
C ALA A 148 0.20 17.54 -15.46
N GLN A 149 0.08 18.77 -15.97
CA GLN A 149 -0.33 19.95 -15.20
C GLN A 149 -1.78 19.88 -14.71
N ASP A 150 -2.68 19.39 -15.56
CA ASP A 150 -4.11 19.30 -15.24
C ASP A 150 -4.44 18.13 -14.30
N LEU A 151 -3.57 17.12 -14.22
CA LEU A 151 -3.84 15.87 -13.50
C LEU A 151 -4.17 16.06 -12.01
N PRO A 152 -3.45 16.87 -11.21
CA PRO A 152 -3.81 17.09 -9.80
C PRO A 152 -5.21 17.67 -9.62
N THR A 153 -5.60 18.61 -10.48
CA THR A 153 -6.93 19.24 -10.48
C THR A 153 -8.01 18.23 -10.84
N VAL A 154 -7.81 17.46 -11.91
CA VAL A 154 -8.74 16.39 -12.32
C VAL A 154 -8.83 15.31 -11.25
N TRP A 155 -7.72 14.93 -10.63
CA TRP A 155 -7.71 13.91 -9.58
C TRP A 155 -8.57 14.33 -8.37
N ASN A 156 -8.52 15.59 -7.97
CA ASN A 156 -9.28 16.09 -6.82
C ASN A 156 -10.73 16.51 -7.16
N ALA A 157 -11.09 16.60 -8.44
CA ALA A 157 -12.43 17.00 -8.86
C ALA A 157 -13.50 16.02 -8.34
N PRO A 158 -14.65 16.52 -7.81
CA PRO A 158 -15.75 15.67 -7.33
C PRO A 158 -16.36 14.76 -8.41
N SER A 159 -16.25 15.17 -9.67
CA SER A 159 -16.72 14.41 -10.83
C SER A 159 -15.82 13.22 -11.21
N THR A 160 -14.62 13.11 -10.63
CA THR A 160 -13.66 12.07 -10.99
C THR A 160 -13.94 10.77 -10.26
N GLU A 161 -14.35 9.76 -11.02
CA GLU A 161 -14.62 8.42 -10.51
C GLU A 161 -13.38 7.73 -9.93
N THR A 162 -13.57 7.01 -8.82
CA THR A 162 -12.53 6.18 -8.20
C THR A 162 -11.97 5.12 -9.15
N ARG A 163 -12.80 4.61 -10.07
CA ARG A 163 -12.37 3.64 -11.09
C ARG A 163 -11.30 4.22 -12.02
N THR A 164 -11.43 5.50 -12.38
CA THR A 164 -10.44 6.20 -13.22
C THR A 164 -9.11 6.35 -12.49
N LYS A 165 -9.15 6.70 -11.20
CA LYS A 165 -7.96 6.77 -10.34
C LYS A 165 -7.25 5.42 -10.26
N GLN A 166 -7.99 4.33 -10.02
CA GLN A 166 -7.42 2.98 -9.99
C GLN A 166 -6.78 2.56 -11.31
N ARG A 167 -7.38 2.92 -12.45
CA ARG A 167 -6.80 2.64 -13.77
C ARG A 167 -5.46 3.35 -13.95
N LEU A 168 -5.34 4.61 -13.54
CA LEU A 168 -4.07 5.34 -13.58
C LEU A 168 -3.01 4.67 -12.69
N ILE A 169 -3.39 4.25 -11.48
CA ILE A 169 -2.48 3.55 -10.56
C ILE A 169 -1.95 2.26 -11.22
N HIS A 170 -2.82 1.44 -11.82
CA HIS A 170 -2.41 0.17 -12.44
C HIS A 170 -1.53 0.34 -13.68
N ILE A 171 -1.53 1.51 -14.32
CA ILE A 171 -0.61 1.78 -15.44
C ILE A 171 0.80 2.05 -14.91
N LEU A 172 0.90 2.76 -13.79
CA LEU A 172 2.17 3.29 -13.26
C LEU A 172 2.83 2.35 -12.25
N VAL A 173 2.05 1.57 -11.52
CA VAL A 173 2.52 0.77 -10.39
C VAL A 173 2.36 -0.71 -10.71
N GLN A 174 3.46 -1.44 -10.66
CA GLN A 174 3.48 -2.90 -10.79
C GLN A 174 3.07 -3.58 -9.49
N GLU A 175 3.67 -3.16 -8.37
CA GLU A 175 3.32 -3.63 -7.03
C GLU A 175 3.79 -2.64 -5.96
N ILE A 176 3.29 -2.81 -4.74
CA ILE A 176 3.75 -2.08 -3.57
C ILE A 176 4.06 -3.10 -2.48
N ILE A 177 5.33 -3.15 -2.09
CA ILE A 177 5.77 -3.98 -0.96
C ILE A 177 5.62 -3.15 0.32
N CYS A 178 5.01 -3.74 1.34
CA CYS A 178 4.79 -3.08 2.62
C CYS A 178 5.53 -3.82 3.73
N ASP A 179 6.33 -3.08 4.48
CA ASP A 179 7.02 -3.53 5.68
C ASP A 179 6.73 -2.58 6.86
N LEU A 180 6.99 -3.04 8.07
CA LEU A 180 6.78 -2.29 9.31
C LEU A 180 8.11 -2.05 10.01
N ASP A 181 8.46 -0.77 10.18
CA ASP A 181 9.55 -0.36 11.04
C ASP A 181 9.00 -0.10 12.44
N ASP A 182 9.25 -1.05 13.35
CA ASP A 182 8.80 -0.94 14.73
C ASP A 182 9.66 0.03 15.57
N ALA A 183 10.90 0.33 15.16
CA ALA A 183 11.76 1.28 15.87
C ALA A 183 11.28 2.72 15.67
N THR A 184 10.93 3.09 14.44
CA THR A 184 10.36 4.42 14.14
C THR A 184 8.83 4.46 14.23
N ASN A 185 8.17 3.29 14.35
CA ASN A 185 6.72 3.14 14.29
C ASN A 185 6.15 3.71 12.96
N GLU A 186 6.76 3.30 11.86
CA GLU A 186 6.38 3.66 10.50
C GLU A 186 6.06 2.40 9.69
N ALA A 187 5.30 2.56 8.62
CA ALA A 187 5.27 1.57 7.55
C ALA A 187 6.14 2.06 6.41
N VAL A 188 6.98 1.17 5.91
CA VAL A 188 7.84 1.38 4.77
C VAL A 188 7.12 0.78 3.56
N LEU A 189 6.83 1.62 2.57
CA LEU A 189 6.18 1.24 1.32
C LEU A 189 7.20 1.36 0.20
N LEU A 190 7.55 0.26 -0.43
CA LEU A 190 8.40 0.25 -1.61
C LEU A 190 7.50 0.14 -2.85
N ILE A 191 7.41 1.23 -3.61
CA ILE A 191 6.62 1.31 -4.83
C ILE A 191 7.48 0.83 -6.00
N HIS A 192 7.03 -0.22 -6.66
CA HIS A 192 7.65 -0.76 -7.87
C HIS A 192 6.94 -0.15 -9.08
N TRP A 193 7.63 0.75 -9.79
CA TRP A 193 7.07 1.45 -10.94
C TRP A 193 7.18 0.61 -12.21
N THR A 194 6.18 0.74 -13.09
CA THR A 194 6.24 0.27 -14.47
C THR A 194 7.40 1.00 -15.17
N GLY A 195 8.53 0.32 -15.34
CA GLY A 195 9.79 0.93 -15.79
C GLY A 195 11.00 0.56 -14.92
N GLY A 196 10.81 -0.19 -13.83
CA GLY A 196 11.88 -0.80 -13.04
C GLY A 196 12.53 0.13 -12.00
N ARG A 197 12.05 1.37 -11.87
CA ARG A 197 12.44 2.27 -10.78
C ARG A 197 11.70 1.88 -9.50
N HIS A 198 12.35 2.12 -8.36
CA HIS A 198 11.76 1.93 -7.05
C HIS A 198 11.76 3.25 -6.28
N THR A 199 10.68 3.49 -5.53
CA THR A 199 10.61 4.61 -4.58
C THR A 199 10.16 4.11 -3.22
N GLU A 200 10.92 4.45 -2.17
CA GLU A 200 10.53 4.20 -0.78
C GLU A 200 9.71 5.36 -0.24
N VAL A 201 8.62 5.04 0.44
CA VAL A 201 7.75 6.00 1.13
C VAL A 201 7.50 5.53 2.55
N ARG A 202 7.72 6.41 3.52
CA ARG A 202 7.54 6.10 4.93
C ARG A 202 6.28 6.77 5.46
N VAL A 203 5.40 5.98 6.08
CA VAL A 203 4.10 6.43 6.59
C VAL A 203 4.02 6.18 8.08
N ALA A 204 3.95 7.26 8.88
CA ALA A 204 3.82 7.18 10.32
C ALA A 204 2.55 6.42 10.75
N ARG A 205 2.74 5.36 11.53
CA ARG A 205 1.63 4.57 12.11
C ARG A 205 1.08 5.31 13.32
N VAL A 206 -0.22 5.21 13.53
CA VAL A 206 -0.82 5.73 14.76
C VAL A 206 -0.33 4.85 15.91
N LYS A 207 0.40 5.45 16.86
CA LYS A 207 0.71 4.83 18.15
C LYS A 207 -0.62 4.59 18.86
N THR A 208 -1.17 3.39 18.70
CA THR A 208 -2.15 2.88 19.65
C THR A 208 -1.35 2.69 20.93
N GLY A 209 -1.70 3.40 22.01
CA GLY A 209 -1.01 3.26 23.29
C GLY A 209 -0.97 1.78 23.66
N ARG A 210 0.16 1.13 23.36
CA ARG A 210 0.43 -0.25 23.72
C ARG A 210 0.67 -0.24 25.22
N TYR A 211 0.27 -1.31 25.87
CA TYR A 211 0.65 -1.50 27.25
C TYR A 211 2.18 -1.55 27.32
N PRO A 212 2.84 -0.72 28.15
CA PRO A 212 4.30 -0.76 28.26
C PRO A 212 4.72 -2.17 28.68
N ALA A 213 5.67 -2.76 27.97
CA ALA A 213 6.14 -4.12 28.27
C ALA A 213 6.69 -4.23 29.71
N GLU A 214 7.32 -3.16 30.17
CA GLU A 214 7.85 -3.02 31.55
C GLU A 214 6.77 -3.05 32.63
N LEU A 215 5.52 -2.66 32.29
CA LEU A 215 4.40 -2.70 33.22
C LEU A 215 3.64 -4.03 33.18
N ALA A 216 3.99 -4.96 32.27
CA ALA A 216 3.27 -6.22 32.07
C ALA A 216 3.17 -7.01 33.38
N PRO A 217 1.97 -7.10 34.01
CA PRO A 217 1.83 -7.87 35.23
C PRO A 217 1.99 -9.36 34.91
N SER A 218 2.38 -10.14 35.91
CA SER A 218 2.29 -11.59 35.78
C SER A 218 0.83 -11.99 35.57
N ALA A 219 0.58 -13.03 34.76
CA ALA A 219 -0.79 -13.47 34.51
C ALA A 219 -1.51 -13.90 35.80
N VAL A 220 -0.77 -14.45 36.76
CA VAL A 220 -1.29 -14.81 38.09
C VAL A 220 -1.75 -13.57 38.85
N GLU A 221 -0.94 -12.51 38.87
CA GLU A 221 -1.30 -11.26 39.55
C GLU A 221 -2.53 -10.61 38.91
N ALA A 222 -2.56 -10.55 37.58
CA ALA A 222 -3.68 -10.00 36.83
C ALA A 222 -4.97 -10.82 37.06
N LEU A 223 -4.90 -12.15 37.06
CA LEU A 223 -6.05 -13.01 37.32
C LEU A 223 -6.53 -12.91 38.77
N ARG A 224 -5.64 -12.80 39.76
CA ARG A 224 -6.05 -12.59 41.16
C ARG A 224 -6.76 -11.25 41.37
N LYS A 225 -6.37 -10.20 40.65
CA LYS A 225 -6.98 -8.86 40.74
C LYS A 225 -8.27 -8.72 39.92
N LEU A 226 -8.37 -9.40 38.78
CA LEU A 226 -9.50 -9.25 37.85
C LEU A 226 -10.50 -10.41 37.91
N GLY A 227 -10.07 -11.58 38.35
CA GLY A 227 -10.90 -12.78 38.41
C GLY A 227 -12.06 -12.61 39.38
N GLY A 228 -13.23 -13.12 39.01
CA GLY A 228 -14.48 -12.89 39.72
C GLY A 228 -15.15 -11.54 39.40
N HIS A 229 -14.47 -10.59 38.75
CA HIS A 229 -15.06 -9.31 38.29
C HIS A 229 -15.47 -9.30 36.82
N TRP A 230 -14.94 -10.23 36.01
CA TRP A 230 -15.24 -10.31 34.58
C TRP A 230 -15.36 -11.76 34.09
N PRO A 231 -16.17 -12.02 33.04
CA PRO A 231 -16.18 -13.31 32.38
C PRO A 231 -14.80 -13.69 31.82
N ASP A 232 -14.48 -14.98 31.78
CA ASP A 232 -13.19 -15.52 31.31
C ASP A 232 -12.79 -14.99 29.92
N ARG A 233 -13.77 -14.71 29.04
CA ARG A 233 -13.52 -14.10 27.72
C ARG A 233 -12.93 -12.70 27.82
N GLU A 234 -13.47 -11.85 28.68
CA GLU A 234 -12.99 -10.47 28.86
C GLU A 234 -11.66 -10.45 29.62
N LEU A 235 -11.44 -11.40 30.54
CA LEU A 235 -10.16 -11.63 31.18
C LEU A 235 -9.08 -12.00 30.13
N ALA A 236 -9.38 -12.91 29.21
CA ALA A 236 -8.46 -13.29 28.14
C ALA A 236 -8.07 -12.09 27.25
N VAL A 237 -9.06 -11.26 26.87
CA VAL A 237 -8.82 -10.03 26.10
C VAL A 237 -7.94 -9.05 26.89
N SER A 238 -8.20 -8.91 28.19
CA SER A 238 -7.46 -7.99 29.07
C SER A 238 -6.01 -8.43 29.26
N LEU A 239 -5.77 -9.71 29.54
CA LEU A 239 -4.43 -10.28 29.67
C LEU A 239 -3.60 -10.09 28.40
N ASN A 240 -4.19 -10.39 27.23
CA ASN A 240 -3.52 -10.16 25.95
C ASN A 240 -3.23 -8.67 25.70
N ARG A 241 -4.16 -7.78 26.09
CA ARG A 241 -3.96 -6.32 25.96
C ARG A 241 -2.84 -5.80 26.86
N MET A 242 -2.69 -6.38 28.05
CA MET A 242 -1.61 -6.09 29.00
C MET A 242 -0.27 -6.77 28.62
N LEU A 243 -0.23 -7.46 27.47
CA LEU A 243 0.92 -8.23 26.98
C LEU A 243 1.35 -9.37 27.93
N CYS A 244 0.45 -9.86 28.79
CA CYS A 244 0.70 -11.04 29.59
C CYS A 244 0.81 -12.27 28.69
N LYS A 245 1.84 -13.09 28.90
CA LYS A 245 2.05 -14.35 28.18
C LYS A 245 1.88 -15.55 29.12
N THR A 246 1.52 -16.70 28.56
CA THR A 246 1.61 -17.97 29.29
C THR A 246 3.07 -18.36 29.52
N GLY A 247 3.33 -19.37 30.35
CA GLY A 247 4.69 -19.89 30.56
C GLY A 247 5.38 -20.33 29.25
N ASP A 248 4.58 -20.76 28.27
CA ASP A 248 5.03 -21.20 26.95
C ASP A 248 5.04 -20.08 25.89
N GLY A 249 4.82 -18.82 26.30
CA GLY A 249 4.87 -17.64 25.40
C GLY A 249 3.60 -17.42 24.55
N GLU A 250 2.56 -18.21 24.77
CA GLU A 250 1.33 -18.16 23.98
C GLU A 250 0.35 -17.07 24.43
N SER A 251 -0.67 -16.80 23.60
CA SER A 251 -1.78 -15.89 23.92
C SER A 251 -2.81 -16.55 24.85
N TRP A 252 -3.51 -15.71 25.62
CA TRP A 252 -4.58 -16.15 26.50
C TRP A 252 -5.87 -16.36 25.73
N THR A 253 -6.45 -17.55 25.83
CA THR A 253 -7.80 -17.88 25.33
C THR A 253 -8.76 -18.01 26.51
N THR A 254 -10.07 -17.96 26.24
CA THR A 254 -11.10 -18.18 27.27
C THR A 254 -10.87 -19.48 28.04
N VAL A 255 -10.47 -20.56 27.34
CA VAL A 255 -10.18 -21.87 27.93
C VAL A 255 -8.94 -21.80 28.83
N ARG A 256 -7.83 -21.22 28.35
CA ARG A 256 -6.59 -21.07 29.14
C ARG A 256 -6.81 -20.23 30.39
N VAL A 257 -7.64 -19.19 30.30
CA VAL A 257 -8.02 -18.37 31.47
C VAL A 257 -8.82 -19.20 32.46
N ARG A 258 -9.82 -19.96 31.99
CA ARG A 258 -10.62 -20.84 32.85
C ARG A 258 -9.76 -21.84 33.61
N ASP A 259 -8.91 -22.57 32.90
CA ASP A 259 -8.03 -23.59 33.50
C ASP A 259 -7.11 -22.96 34.56
N MET A 260 -6.55 -21.79 34.27
CA MET A 260 -5.68 -21.08 35.21
C MET A 260 -6.45 -20.53 36.42
N ARG A 261 -7.66 -19.99 36.19
CA ARG A 261 -8.56 -19.50 37.24
C ARG A 261 -8.91 -20.63 38.23
N GLU A 262 -9.25 -21.80 37.71
CA GLU A 262 -9.57 -22.99 38.52
C GLU A 262 -8.36 -23.48 39.31
N ARG A 263 -7.17 -23.56 38.68
CA ARG A 263 -5.92 -23.90 39.38
C ARG A 263 -5.56 -22.92 40.49
N LEU A 264 -5.91 -21.63 40.32
CA LEU A 264 -5.68 -20.58 41.31
C LEU A 264 -6.80 -20.48 42.38
N GLY A 265 -7.86 -21.31 42.28
CA GLY A 265 -8.99 -21.29 43.21
C GLY A 265 -9.83 -20.01 43.14
N ILE A 266 -9.82 -19.31 42.01
CA ILE A 266 -10.53 -18.04 41.85
C ILE A 266 -11.98 -18.33 41.41
N PRO A 267 -13.00 -17.75 42.09
CA PRO A 267 -14.40 -18.00 41.74
C PRO A 267 -14.74 -17.46 40.34
N GLU A 268 -15.71 -18.09 39.69
CA GLU A 268 -16.26 -17.61 38.41
C GLU A 268 -16.99 -16.27 38.62
N TYR A 269 -17.01 -15.45 37.57
CA TYR A 269 -17.76 -14.20 37.58
C TYR A 269 -19.27 -14.44 37.69
N ASP A 270 -19.88 -13.84 38.70
CA ASP A 270 -21.32 -13.88 38.94
C ASP A 270 -21.92 -12.48 38.79
N ALA A 271 -22.69 -12.27 37.71
CA ALA A 271 -23.32 -10.99 37.42
C ALA A 271 -24.39 -10.57 38.45
N THR A 272 -24.88 -11.50 39.28
CA THR A 272 -25.95 -11.24 40.25
C THR A 272 -25.47 -10.68 41.58
N LYS A 273 -24.16 -10.76 41.87
CA LYS A 273 -23.54 -10.32 43.13
C LYS A 273 -22.91 -8.92 43.08
N VAL A 274 -23.16 -8.15 42.03
CA VAL A 274 -22.53 -6.83 41.85
C VAL A 274 -23.42 -5.76 42.51
N ASP A 275 -22.98 -5.24 43.66
CA ASP A 275 -23.75 -4.31 44.53
C ASP A 275 -24.10 -2.96 43.87
N VAL A 276 -23.32 -2.50 42.90
CA VAL A 276 -23.57 -1.28 42.12
C VAL A 276 -23.69 -1.66 40.65
N PRO A 277 -24.74 -1.23 39.91
CA PRO A 277 -24.85 -1.50 38.48
C PRO A 277 -23.74 -0.74 37.74
N MET A 278 -22.58 -1.39 37.61
CA MET A 278 -21.43 -0.93 36.85
C MET A 278 -21.53 -1.49 35.44
N ILE A 279 -21.33 -0.65 34.43
CA ILE A 279 -21.29 -1.07 33.05
C ILE A 279 -19.91 -0.83 32.45
N SER A 280 -19.53 -1.65 31.48
CA SER A 280 -18.32 -1.40 30.70
C SER A 280 -18.40 -0.05 29.98
N LEU A 281 -17.26 0.61 29.78
CA LEU A 281 -17.18 1.85 28.99
C LEU A 281 -17.76 1.71 27.57
N MET A 282 -17.71 0.50 26.98
CA MET A 282 -18.35 0.24 25.69
C MET A 282 -19.87 0.37 25.77
N LYS A 283 -20.50 -0.26 26.77
CA LYS A 283 -21.94 -0.14 27.04
C LYS A 283 -22.32 1.29 27.44
N ALA A 284 -21.45 1.99 28.17
CA ALA A 284 -21.67 3.40 28.51
C ALA A 284 -21.67 4.27 27.26
N ALA A 285 -20.70 4.08 26.36
CA ALA A 285 -20.63 4.81 25.09
C ALA A 285 -21.88 4.58 24.22
N GLU A 286 -22.33 3.32 24.15
CA GLU A 286 -23.57 2.94 23.46
C GLU A 286 -24.80 3.66 24.04
N LYS A 287 -24.97 3.62 25.37
CA LYS A 287 -26.07 4.33 26.05
C LYS A 287 -26.02 5.85 25.86
N LEU A 288 -24.82 6.43 25.75
CA LEU A 288 -24.62 7.87 25.53
C LEU A 288 -24.67 8.27 24.03
N GLY A 289 -24.78 7.30 23.11
CA GLY A 289 -24.82 7.58 21.67
C GLY A 289 -23.51 8.10 21.07
N ILE A 290 -22.37 7.87 21.75
CA ILE A 290 -21.03 8.31 21.31
C ILE A 290 -20.11 7.12 21.03
N CYS A 291 -18.99 7.35 20.33
CA CYS A 291 -18.00 6.30 20.13
C CYS A 291 -17.18 6.05 21.41
N VAL A 292 -16.68 4.82 21.58
CA VAL A 292 -15.88 4.41 22.76
C VAL A 292 -14.63 5.27 22.96
N GLY A 293 -14.03 5.77 21.87
CA GLY A 293 -12.88 6.69 21.93
C GLY A 293 -13.24 8.03 22.57
N SER A 294 -14.40 8.59 22.22
CA SER A 294 -14.91 9.81 22.85
C SER A 294 -15.27 9.58 24.31
N ALA A 295 -15.91 8.45 24.63
CA ALA A 295 -16.21 8.09 26.03
C ALA A 295 -14.91 7.96 26.85
N LYS A 296 -13.86 7.32 26.30
CA LYS A 296 -12.53 7.24 26.93
C LYS A 296 -11.91 8.62 27.13
N SER A 297 -12.05 9.54 26.17
CA SER A 297 -11.58 10.92 26.30
C SER A 297 -12.29 11.67 27.44
N LEU A 298 -13.60 11.46 27.61
CA LEU A 298 -14.35 12.02 28.74
C LEU A 298 -13.87 11.45 30.09
N VAL A 299 -13.56 10.16 30.15
CA VAL A 299 -12.96 9.54 31.34
C VAL A 299 -11.58 10.16 31.65
N GLN A 300 -10.71 10.28 30.65
CA GLN A 300 -9.38 10.85 30.82
C GLN A 300 -9.40 12.33 31.24
N ARG A 301 -10.46 13.06 30.90
CA ARG A 301 -10.69 14.45 31.33
C ARG A 301 -11.38 14.55 32.69
N GLY A 302 -11.73 13.42 33.32
CA GLY A 302 -12.45 13.39 34.59
C GLY A 302 -13.94 13.76 34.49
N ILE A 303 -14.49 13.88 33.27
CA ILE A 303 -15.90 14.26 33.05
C ILE A 303 -16.82 13.05 33.25
N LEU A 304 -16.40 11.87 32.79
CA LEU A 304 -17.13 10.62 33.00
C LEU A 304 -16.45 9.84 34.14
N PRO A 305 -17.08 9.71 35.31
CA PRO A 305 -16.59 8.86 36.39
C PRO A 305 -16.44 7.43 35.90
N ALA A 306 -15.21 6.91 35.94
CA ALA A 306 -14.93 5.52 35.63
C ALA A 306 -13.74 5.02 36.45
N THR A 307 -13.82 3.77 36.87
CA THR A 307 -12.74 3.08 37.59
C THR A 307 -12.14 1.99 36.74
N GLN A 308 -10.83 1.81 36.87
CA GLN A 308 -10.08 0.76 36.19
C GLN A 308 -9.25 0.02 37.26
N ILE A 309 -9.47 -1.28 37.42
CA ILE A 309 -8.82 -2.11 38.45
C ILE A 309 -7.32 -2.25 38.13
N LEU A 310 -6.98 -2.52 36.87
CA LEU A 310 -5.61 -2.57 36.38
C LEU A 310 -5.50 -1.79 35.07
N PRO A 311 -4.42 -1.02 34.86
CA PRO A 311 -4.13 -0.45 33.55
C PRO A 311 -4.26 -1.54 32.47
N GLY A 312 -5.08 -1.30 31.44
CA GLY A 312 -5.36 -2.27 30.37
C GLY A 312 -6.64 -3.12 30.55
N SER A 313 -7.18 -3.23 31.76
CA SER A 313 -8.48 -3.85 32.02
C SER A 313 -9.65 -3.00 31.49
N PRO A 314 -10.87 -3.53 31.37
CA PRO A 314 -12.04 -2.74 31.00
C PRO A 314 -12.30 -1.65 32.05
N TRP A 315 -12.76 -0.49 31.59
CA TRP A 315 -13.23 0.60 32.45
C TRP A 315 -14.65 0.30 32.93
N MET A 316 -14.89 0.50 34.23
CA MET A 316 -16.19 0.39 34.89
C MET A 316 -16.78 1.78 35.09
N VAL A 317 -17.99 1.97 34.59
CA VAL A 317 -18.73 3.23 34.67
C VAL A 317 -20.00 2.98 35.51
N PRO A 318 -20.22 3.73 36.61
CA PRO A 318 -21.48 3.67 37.34
C PRO A 318 -22.64 4.08 36.45
N VAL A 319 -23.74 3.31 36.42
CA VAL A 319 -24.89 3.64 35.56
C VAL A 319 -25.50 4.99 35.92
N GLU A 320 -25.49 5.37 37.20
CA GLU A 320 -25.95 6.69 37.67
C GLU A 320 -25.14 7.86 37.08
N ALA A 321 -23.83 7.65 36.84
CA ALA A 321 -22.95 8.69 36.33
C ALA A 321 -23.33 9.15 34.91
N LEU A 322 -24.00 8.28 34.13
CA LEU A 322 -24.48 8.60 32.78
C LEU A 322 -25.53 9.71 32.78
N SER A 323 -26.28 9.85 33.87
CA SER A 323 -27.34 10.86 34.01
C SER A 323 -26.84 12.18 34.58
N SER A 324 -25.58 12.26 34.99
CA SER A 324 -25.01 13.49 35.56
C SER A 324 -24.94 14.62 34.54
N GLU A 325 -25.19 15.85 35.01
CA GLU A 325 -25.20 17.05 34.17
C GLU A 325 -23.85 17.28 33.48
N ALA A 326 -22.74 17.08 34.20
CA ALA A 326 -21.39 17.17 33.64
C ALA A 326 -21.17 16.22 32.46
N VAL A 327 -21.65 14.97 32.57
CA VAL A 327 -21.54 13.98 31.48
C VAL A 327 -22.42 14.38 30.30
N ARG A 328 -23.64 14.87 30.53
CA ARG A 328 -24.51 15.34 29.44
C ARG A 328 -23.91 16.52 28.68
N ILE A 329 -23.36 17.51 29.38
CA ILE A 329 -22.66 18.65 28.76
C ILE A 329 -21.45 18.16 27.96
N GLY A 330 -20.64 17.26 28.54
CA GLY A 330 -19.48 16.68 27.87
C GLY A 330 -19.85 15.90 26.59
N VAL A 331 -20.93 15.13 26.63
CA VAL A 331 -21.46 14.39 25.48
C VAL A 331 -21.98 15.35 24.40
N GLN A 332 -22.71 16.40 24.77
CA GLN A 332 -23.16 17.40 23.82
C GLN A 332 -21.99 18.08 23.09
N GLY A 333 -20.94 18.46 23.83
CA GLY A 333 -19.73 19.01 23.22
C GLY A 333 -18.99 18.04 22.28
N VAL A 334 -19.15 16.72 22.45
CA VAL A 334 -18.65 15.72 21.49
C VAL A 334 -19.53 15.66 20.25
N ILE A 335 -20.86 15.74 20.42
CA ILE A 335 -21.83 15.73 19.32
C ILE A 335 -21.68 16.97 18.45
N ASP A 336 -21.54 18.16 19.05
CA ASP A 336 -21.44 19.43 18.32
C ASP A 336 -20.16 19.52 17.47
N ARG A 337 -19.08 18.85 17.90
CA ARG A 337 -17.84 18.74 17.12
C ARG A 337 -17.93 17.78 15.95
N ARG A 338 -19.00 16.98 15.87
CA ARG A 338 -19.18 16.02 14.78
C ARG A 338 -19.68 16.77 13.53
N PRO A 339 -18.99 16.66 12.39
CA PRO A 339 -19.49 17.24 11.15
C PRO A 339 -20.88 16.68 10.81
N LYS A 340 -21.82 17.56 10.45
CA LYS A 340 -23.24 17.23 10.20
C LYS A 340 -23.45 16.35 8.96
N PHE A 341 -22.57 16.44 7.97
CA PHE A 341 -22.60 15.63 6.75
C PHE A 341 -21.47 14.59 6.78
N TYR A 342 -21.84 13.32 6.94
CA TYR A 342 -20.91 12.20 7.11
C TYR A 342 -20.44 11.61 5.76
N GLU A 343 -21.19 11.83 4.68
CA GLU A 343 -20.84 11.41 3.31
C GLU A 343 -19.58 12.13 2.79
N ASP A 344 -19.41 13.41 3.13
CA ASP A 344 -18.20 14.18 2.83
C ASP A 344 -16.95 13.60 3.53
N TYR A 345 -17.12 12.94 4.68
CA TYR A 345 -16.02 12.30 5.41
C TYR A 345 -15.59 10.97 4.78
N GLN A 346 -16.47 10.32 4.00
CA GLN A 346 -16.07 9.18 3.16
C GLN A 346 -15.39 9.66 1.88
N TYR A 347 -15.81 10.79 1.31
CA TYR A 347 -15.12 11.45 0.19
C TYR A 347 -13.72 11.97 0.59
N ASP A 348 -13.55 12.50 1.81
CA ASP A 348 -12.23 12.84 2.38
C ASP A 348 -11.38 11.60 2.73
N LYS A 349 -11.98 10.41 2.76
CA LYS A 349 -11.28 9.11 2.90
C LYS A 349 -10.91 8.47 1.56
N VAL A 350 -11.26 9.08 0.42
CA VAL A 350 -10.78 8.68 -0.91
C VAL A 350 -9.68 9.64 -1.31
N VAL A 351 -8.44 9.15 -1.32
CA VAL A 351 -7.25 9.68 -2.01
C VAL A 351 -7.32 11.15 -2.47
N ARG A 352 -7.61 12.08 -1.56
CA ARG A 352 -7.50 13.53 -1.82
C ARG A 352 -6.06 13.91 -1.55
N LEU A 353 -5.46 14.56 -2.53
CA LEU A 353 -4.08 15.03 -2.43
C LEU A 353 -4.07 16.31 -1.61
N PRO A 354 -3.13 16.51 -0.69
CA PRO A 354 -2.98 17.79 -0.02
C PRO A 354 -2.42 18.84 -0.97
N GLY A 355 -2.89 20.09 -0.83
CA GLY A 355 -2.32 21.24 -1.55
C GLY A 355 -3.21 21.87 -2.62
N ILE A 356 -4.53 21.68 -2.54
CA ILE A 356 -5.51 22.60 -3.12
C ILE A 356 -6.40 23.10 -2.00
#